data_AF-A0A965ABF2-F1
#
_entry.id   AF-A0A965ABF2-F1
#
_cell.length_a   1.000
_cell.length_b   1.000
_cell.length_c   1.000
_cell.angle_alpha   90.00
_cell.angle_beta   90.00
_cell.angle_gamma   90.00
#
_symmetry.space_group_name_H-M   'P 1'
#
loop_
_entity.id
_entity.type
_entity.pdbx_description
1 polymer ?
#
loop_
_entity_poly.entity_id
_entity_poly.type
_entity_poly.pdbx_seq_one_letter_code
_entity_poly.pdbx_strand_id
1 'polypeptide(L)' 'TESERGSGLGKLLFDRTMQQCLDDKCTGMMWQVLDWNEPAINFYKKYNAKMDFEWVNCHLEASEITALLKQ' A
#
# COMPACT_ATOMS: atom_id res chain seq x y z
N THR A 1 -7.56 8.82 15.26
CA THR A 1 -6.53 8.84 16.34
C THR A 1 -6.20 7.42 16.74
N GLU A 2 -5.10 7.19 17.47
CA GLU A 2 -4.70 5.84 17.91
C GLU A 2 -5.77 5.15 18.76
N SER A 3 -6.60 5.92 19.46
CA SER A 3 -7.74 5.44 20.26
C SER A 3 -8.73 4.59 19.49
N GLU A 4 -8.86 4.80 18.18
CA GLU A 4 -9.84 4.11 17.33
C GLU A 4 -9.30 2.80 16.75
N ARG A 5 -8.05 2.41 17.07
CA ARG A 5 -7.50 1.11 16.63
C ARG A 5 -8.30 -0.04 17.25
N GLY A 6 -8.43 -1.14 16.52
CA GLY A 6 -9.15 -2.33 16.99
C GLY A 6 -10.68 -2.24 16.89
N SER A 7 -11.25 -1.07 16.54
CA SER A 7 -12.69 -0.87 16.32
C SER A 7 -13.26 -1.52 15.04
N GLY A 8 -12.41 -2.16 14.23
CA GLY A 8 -12.81 -2.77 12.96
C GLY A 8 -12.90 -1.81 11.76
N LEU A 9 -12.78 -0.50 11.97
CA LEU A 9 -12.86 0.50 10.89
C LEU A 9 -11.84 0.28 9.77
N GLY A 10 -10.60 -0.07 10.12
CA GLY A 10 -9.56 -0.38 9.13
C GLY A 10 -9.90 -1.59 8.25
N LYS A 11 -10.57 -2.61 8.83
CA LYS A 11 -11.06 -3.76 8.07
C LYS A 11 -12.16 -3.32 7.10
N LEU A 12 -13.15 -2.55 7.58
CA LEU A 12 -14.26 -2.10 6.76
C LEU A 12 -13.80 -1.29 5.55
N LEU A 13 -12.85 -0.37 5.75
CA LEU A 13 -12.25 0.40 4.68
C LEU A 13 -11.53 -0.51 3.67
N PHE A 14 -10.69 -1.41 4.16
CA PHE A 14 -9.89 -2.28 3.31
C PHE A 14 -10.77 -3.25 2.49
N ASP A 15 -11.80 -3.84 3.12
CA ASP A 15 -12.79 -4.68 2.43
C ASP A 15 -13.50 -3.90 1.31
N ARG A 16 -13.94 -2.66 1.58
CA ARG A 16 -14.63 -1.85 0.57
C ARG A 16 -13.73 -1.47 -0.60
N THR A 17 -12.43 -1.25 -0.35
CA THR A 17 -11.43 -1.01 -1.39
C THR A 17 -11.19 -2.26 -2.24
N MET A 18 -11.08 -3.45 -1.62
CA MET A 18 -10.99 -4.71 -2.35
C MET A 18 -12.22 -4.96 -3.22
N GLN A 19 -13.42 -4.65 -2.71
CA GLN A 19 -14.64 -4.74 -3.51
C GLN A 19 -14.61 -3.78 -4.70
N GLN A 20 -14.18 -2.53 -4.50
CA GLN A 20 -14.05 -1.55 -5.59
C GLN A 20 -13.09 -2.04 -6.68
N CYS A 21 -11.97 -2.64 -6.29
CA CYS A 21 -11.00 -3.23 -7.23
C CYS A 21 -11.65 -4.29 -8.14
N LEU A 22 -12.55 -5.12 -7.60
CA LEU A 22 -13.28 -6.11 -8.39
C LEU A 22 -14.34 -5.46 -9.29
N ASP A 23 -15.07 -4.47 -8.77
CA ASP A 23 -16.11 -3.75 -9.52
C ASP A 23 -15.51 -3.04 -10.74
N ASP A 24 -14.30 -2.47 -10.60
CA ASP A 24 -13.55 -1.80 -11.66
C ASP A 24 -12.80 -2.77 -12.59
N LYS A 25 -12.93 -4.09 -12.37
CA LYS A 25 -12.24 -5.17 -13.12
C LYS A 25 -10.71 -5.03 -13.10
N CYS A 26 -10.15 -4.49 -12.02
CA CYS A 26 -8.72 -4.47 -11.80
C CYS A 26 -8.21 -5.90 -11.57
N THR A 27 -6.93 -6.14 -11.89
CA THR A 27 -6.30 -7.45 -11.70
C THR A 27 -5.86 -7.70 -10.26
N GLY A 28 -5.85 -6.67 -9.42
CA GLY A 28 -5.50 -6.75 -8.01
C GLY A 28 -5.16 -5.39 -7.42
N MET A 29 -4.70 -5.41 -6.17
CA MET A 29 -4.26 -4.24 -5.42
C MET A 29 -2.78 -4.35 -5.09
N MET A 30 -2.08 -3.22 -5.15
CA MET A 30 -0.73 -3.07 -4.62
C MET A 30 -0.69 -1.87 -3.67
N TRP A 31 0.05 -2.01 -2.57
CA TRP A 31 0.25 -0.95 -1.60
C TRP A 31 1.62 -1.12 -0.94
N GLN A 32 2.13 -0.04 -0.36
CA GLN A 32 3.38 -0.02 0.38
C GLN A 32 3.09 0.09 1.87
N VAL A 33 3.94 -0.54 2.68
CA VAL A 33 3.97 -0.39 4.12
C VAL A 33 5.42 -0.17 4.53
N LEU A 34 5.65 0.72 5.49
CA LEU A 34 6.99 0.91 6.05
C LEU A 34 7.36 -0.35 6.85
N ASP A 35 8.59 -0.80 6.68
CA ASP A 35 9.14 -2.03 7.29
C ASP A 35 9.06 -2.03 8.82
N TRP A 36 9.15 -0.86 9.45
CA TRP A 36 9.01 -0.70 10.89
C TRP A 36 7.56 -0.65 11.39
N ASN A 37 6.55 -0.60 10.51
CA ASN A 37 5.14 -0.47 10.89
C ASN A 37 4.51 -1.83 11.20
N GLU A 38 4.99 -2.46 12.26
CA GLU A 38 4.56 -3.79 12.72
C GLU A 38 3.02 -3.91 12.88
N PRO A 39 2.28 -2.92 13.42
CA PRO A 39 0.82 -3.01 13.50
C PRO A 39 0.14 -3.12 12.13
N ALA A 40 0.61 -2.36 11.12
CA ALA A 40 0.06 -2.42 9.77
C ALA A 40 0.47 -3.72 9.05
N ILE A 41 1.72 -4.14 9.19
CA ILE A 41 2.21 -5.42 8.64
C ILE A 41 1.35 -6.58 9.18
N ASN A 42 1.11 -6.64 10.48
CA ASN A 42 0.27 -7.66 11.09
C ASN A 42 -1.21 -7.56 10.69
N PHE A 43 -1.70 -6.36 10.36
CA PHE A 43 -3.02 -6.21 9.76
C PHE A 43 -3.08 -6.82 8.37
N TYR A 44 -2.10 -6.54 7.49
CA TYR A 44 -2.09 -7.05 6.11
C TYR A 44 -1.82 -8.55 6.01
N LYS A 45 -1.00 -9.12 6.91
CA LYS A 45 -0.77 -10.58 7.00
C LYS A 45 -2.06 -11.38 7.15
N LYS A 46 -3.11 -10.81 7.78
CA LYS A 46 -4.43 -11.46 7.93
C LYS A 46 -5.14 -11.72 6.60
N TYR A 47 -4.76 -11.02 5.53
CA TYR A 47 -5.32 -11.18 4.19
C TYR A 47 -4.47 -12.08 3.29
N ASN A 48 -3.43 -12.73 3.82
CA ASN A 48 -2.46 -13.53 3.05
C ASN A 48 -1.86 -12.75 1.87
N ALA A 49 -1.65 -11.44 2.05
CA ALA A 49 -1.01 -10.60 1.06
C ALA A 49 0.41 -11.11 0.78
N LYS A 50 0.80 -11.15 -0.51
CA LYS A 50 2.19 -11.41 -0.90
C LYS A 50 3.02 -10.18 -0.54
N MET A 51 3.98 -10.34 0.37
CA MET A 51 4.85 -9.27 0.83
C MET A 51 6.28 -9.58 0.39
N ASP A 52 6.93 -8.60 -0.24
CA ASP A 52 8.32 -8.67 -0.63
C ASP A 52 9.07 -7.53 0.07
N PHE A 53 10.07 -7.90 0.88
CA PHE A 53 10.84 -6.96 1.70
C PHE A 53 12.22 -6.67 1.09
N GLU A 54 12.57 -7.29 -0.03
CA GLU A 54 13.89 -7.14 -0.65
C GLU A 54 13.96 -5.99 -1.66
N TRP A 55 12.80 -5.53 -2.17
CA TRP A 55 12.76 -4.43 -3.13
C TRP A 55 12.86 -3.07 -2.45
N VAL A 56 13.71 -2.23 -3.04
CA VAL A 56 13.82 -0.82 -2.68
C VAL A 56 12.92 0.00 -3.62
N ASN A 57 12.15 0.92 -3.04
CA ASN A 57 11.37 1.88 -3.82
C ASN A 57 12.31 2.89 -4.49
N CYS A 58 12.28 2.93 -5.82
CA CYS A 58 12.97 3.94 -6.61
C CYS A 58 11.95 4.92 -7.19
N HIS A 59 12.28 6.21 -7.16
CA HIS A 59 11.44 7.26 -7.74
C HIS A 59 12.34 8.33 -8.37
N LEU A 60 11.89 8.89 -9.49
CA LEU A 60 12.44 10.11 -10.07
C LEU A 60 11.29 11.10 -10.24
N GLU A 61 11.48 12.30 -9.74
CA GLU A 61 10.56 13.40 -9.98
C GLU A 61 10.66 13.90 -11.42
N ALA A 62 9.58 14.48 -11.94
CA ALA A 62 9.55 15.01 -13.30
C ALA A 62 10.62 16.09 -13.55
N SER A 63 10.93 16.89 -12.52
CA SER A 63 12.00 17.91 -12.52
C SER A 63 13.38 17.28 -12.74
N GLU A 64 13.68 16.21 -11.99
CA GLU A 64 14.93 15.45 -12.07
C GLU A 64 15.10 14.81 -13.45
N ILE A 65 14.06 14.16 -13.96
CA ILE A 65 14.05 13.57 -15.31
C ILE A 65 14.33 14.64 -16.37
N THR A 66 13.66 15.79 -16.26
CA THR A 66 13.83 16.91 -17.21
C THR A 66 15.26 17.44 -17.21
N ALA A 67 15.91 17.52 -16.04
CA ALA A 67 17.30 17.97 -15.92
C ALA A 67 18.28 16.94 -16.52
N LEU A 68 18.04 15.65 -16.29
CA LEU A 68 18.87 14.56 -16.83
C LEU A 68 18.82 14.48 -18.36
N LEU A 69 17.65 14.65 -18.97
CA LEU A 69 17.47 14.54 -20.43
C LEU A 69 17.87 15.80 -21.21
N LYS A 70 18.14 16.92 -20.54
CA LYS A 70 18.59 18.19 -21.15
C LYS A 70 20.11 18.38 -21.14
N GLN A 71 20.86 17.40 -20.63
CA GLN A 71 22.33 17.37 -20.70
C GLN A 71 22.80 16.99 -22.10
#